data_AF-A0A968WZ06-F1
#
_entry.id   AF-A0A968WZ06-F1
#
_cell.length_a   1.000
_cell.length_b   1.000
_cell.length_c   1.000
_cell.angle_alpha   90.00
_cell.angle_beta   90.00
_cell.angle_gamma   90.00
#
_symmetry.space_group_name_H-M   'P 1'
#
loop_
_entity.id
_entity.type
_entity.pdbx_description
1 polymer ?
#
loop_
_entity_poly.entity_id
_entity_poly.type
_entity_poly.pdbx_seq_one_letter_code
_entity_poly.pdbx_strand_id
1 'polypeptide(L)'
;MLRKDFSTKPAIKRATLHLIGVGYHEVFLNGGKISSQVLAPGITDYSQRLPIVTHDVTSNILPGANAIGIHLGNGRYYAPRNRVPATTISSGWPVAKARLIIDYQDGTQSSVVTDSSWLATDQGPIRANNDYDGEIYDARREQAGWASPGFDSQSWKPVEILPGPTGKIPTVPIPPIRVTATLSAVSLKEIRPGVWIYDFGQNIAGWCRLKVNGPAGTTVRLRHAETLNPDGSLKDIVLRSAQARD
;
A
#
# COMPACT_ATOMS: atom_id res chain seq x y z
N MET A 1 7.14 5.38 4.24
CA MET A 1 7.87 4.65 3.18
C MET A 1 9.19 4.17 3.76
N LEU A 2 9.64 2.96 3.41
CA LEU A 2 10.89 2.35 3.86
C LEU A 2 11.74 1.97 2.65
N ARG A 3 13.06 2.16 2.67
CA ARG A 3 13.94 1.76 1.57
C ARG A 3 15.29 1.22 2.03
N LYS A 4 15.91 0.39 1.19
CA LYS A 4 17.31 -0.03 1.31
C LYS A 4 17.91 -0.29 -0.06
N ASP A 5 19.09 0.28 -0.29
CA ASP A 5 19.96 -0.11 -1.40
C ASP A 5 20.76 -1.35 -1.02
N PHE A 6 21.01 -2.22 -1.99
CA PHE A 6 21.83 -3.40 -1.82
C PHE A 6 22.52 -3.78 -3.13
N SER A 7 23.53 -4.64 -3.04
CA SER A 7 24.25 -5.13 -4.22
C SER A 7 24.17 -6.65 -4.30
N THR A 8 24.15 -7.16 -5.53
CA THR A 8 24.07 -8.59 -5.84
C THR A 8 25.19 -8.98 -6.80
N LYS A 9 25.56 -10.27 -6.77
CA LYS A 9 26.48 -10.82 -7.76
C LYS A 9 25.74 -11.13 -9.07
N PRO A 10 26.46 -11.29 -10.20
CA PRO A 10 25.90 -11.89 -11.41
C PRO A 10 25.43 -13.33 -11.20
N ALA A 11 24.81 -13.91 -12.24
CA ALA A 11 24.38 -15.32 -12.27
C ALA A 11 23.39 -15.69 -11.14
N ILE A 12 22.34 -14.88 -10.98
CA ILE A 12 21.23 -15.17 -10.06
C ILE A 12 20.46 -16.38 -10.59
N LYS A 13 20.25 -17.37 -9.72
CA LYS A 13 19.45 -18.57 -10.01
C LYS A 13 18.00 -18.38 -9.59
N ARG A 14 17.78 -17.80 -8.40
CA ARG A 14 16.46 -17.57 -7.82
C ARG A 14 16.52 -16.45 -6.80
N ALA A 15 15.48 -15.62 -6.73
CA ALA A 15 15.30 -14.68 -5.65
C ALA A 15 13.88 -14.74 -5.09
N THR A 16 13.75 -14.88 -3.77
CA THR A 16 12.47 -15.01 -3.07
C THR A 16 12.39 -13.99 -1.95
N LEU A 17 11.35 -13.15 -1.96
CA LEU A 17 11.05 -12.23 -0.87
C LEU A 17 9.96 -12.83 0.03
N HIS A 18 10.24 -12.92 1.32
CA HIS A 18 9.25 -13.17 2.36
C HIS A 18 9.01 -11.89 3.16
N LEU A 19 7.76 -11.49 3.33
CA LEU A 19 7.39 -10.24 4.01
C LEU A 19 6.20 -10.44 4.94
N ILE A 20 6.34 -9.94 6.16
CA ILE A 20 5.24 -9.64 7.08
C ILE A 20 5.17 -8.13 7.20
N GLY A 21 4.19 -7.50 6.56
CA GLY A 21 3.89 -6.07 6.72
C GLY A 21 2.54 -5.93 7.40
N VAL A 22 2.51 -5.56 8.68
CA VAL A 22 1.26 -5.45 9.45
C VAL A 22 0.63 -4.07 9.30
N GLY A 23 -0.70 -4.04 9.26
CA GLY A 23 -1.46 -2.97 8.61
C GLY A 23 -1.70 -3.35 7.15
N TYR A 24 -1.23 -2.54 6.22
CA TYR A 24 -1.11 -2.90 4.81
C TYR A 24 0.30 -2.64 4.29
N HIS A 25 0.67 -3.31 3.19
CA HIS A 25 1.94 -3.02 2.51
C HIS A 25 1.85 -3.09 0.99
N GLU A 26 2.75 -2.36 0.35
CA GLU A 26 3.11 -2.54 -1.06
C GLU A 26 4.63 -2.57 -1.19
N VAL A 27 5.15 -3.46 -2.04
CA VAL A 27 6.60 -3.64 -2.23
C VAL A 27 7.02 -3.30 -3.64
N PHE A 28 8.17 -2.63 -3.72
CA PHE A 28 8.81 -2.19 -4.94
C PHE A 28 10.23 -2.73 -4.98
N LEU A 29 10.66 -3.19 -6.15
CA LEU A 29 12.05 -3.52 -6.45
C LEU A 29 12.46 -2.78 -7.71
N ASN A 30 13.59 -2.08 -7.64
CA ASN A 30 14.17 -1.36 -8.78
C ASN A 30 13.17 -0.44 -9.50
N GLY A 31 12.36 0.27 -8.71
CA GLY A 31 11.33 1.21 -9.18
C GLY A 31 9.98 0.57 -9.57
N GLY A 32 9.92 -0.76 -9.72
CA GLY A 32 8.70 -1.47 -10.12
C GLY A 32 7.98 -2.13 -8.94
N LYS A 33 6.64 -2.03 -8.91
CA LYS A 33 5.81 -2.80 -7.97
C LYS A 33 5.91 -4.29 -8.31
N ILE A 34 6.20 -5.13 -7.32
CA ILE A 34 6.54 -6.55 -7.57
C ILE A 34 5.32 -7.48 -7.63
N SER A 35 4.13 -6.94 -7.36
CA SER A 35 2.91 -7.74 -7.17
C SER A 35 1.66 -6.94 -7.53
N SER A 36 0.69 -7.61 -8.15
CA SER A 36 -0.67 -7.06 -8.36
C SER A 36 -1.60 -7.27 -7.16
N GLN A 37 -1.09 -7.83 -6.06
CA GLN A 37 -1.85 -7.88 -4.81
C GLN A 37 -2.09 -6.47 -4.27
N VAL A 38 -3.25 -6.28 -3.69
CA VAL A 38 -3.73 -5.03 -3.10
C VAL A 38 -4.26 -5.32 -1.71
N LEU A 39 -4.20 -4.35 -0.79
CA LEU A 39 -4.61 -4.56 0.61
C LEU A 39 -3.91 -5.77 1.27
N ALA A 40 -2.71 -6.10 0.80
CA ALA A 40 -1.87 -7.15 1.38
C ALA A 40 -1.44 -6.72 2.79
N PRO A 41 -1.39 -7.64 3.77
CA PRO A 41 -1.48 -9.10 3.63
C PRO A 41 -2.89 -9.67 3.88
N GLY A 42 -3.91 -8.83 3.97
CA GLY A 42 -5.21 -9.19 4.55
C GLY A 42 -5.29 -8.95 6.06
N ILE A 43 -6.49 -9.05 6.61
CA ILE A 43 -6.77 -8.75 8.01
C ILE A 43 -6.80 -10.05 8.83
N THR A 44 -6.06 -10.08 9.93
CA THR A 44 -6.06 -11.16 10.93
C THR A 44 -6.08 -10.57 12.33
N ASP A 45 -6.32 -11.40 13.34
CA ASP A 45 -5.89 -11.07 14.70
C ASP A 45 -4.37 -11.19 14.77
N TYR A 46 -3.67 -10.06 14.73
CA TYR A 46 -2.21 -9.99 14.71
C TYR A 46 -1.56 -10.54 15.99
N SER A 47 -2.30 -10.68 17.10
CA SER A 47 -1.79 -11.34 18.31
C SER A 47 -1.71 -12.87 18.17
N GLN A 48 -2.49 -13.44 17.24
CA GLN A 48 -2.60 -14.88 17.02
C GLN A 48 -1.95 -15.32 15.71
N ARG A 49 -2.15 -14.55 14.63
CA ARG A 49 -1.77 -14.93 13.26
C ARG A 49 -1.12 -13.77 12.50
N LEU A 50 0.07 -14.01 11.96
CA LEU A 50 0.81 -13.06 11.13
C LEU A 50 0.92 -13.58 9.70
N PRO A 51 0.07 -13.10 8.77
CA PRO A 51 0.14 -13.53 7.38
C PRO A 51 1.49 -13.10 6.78
N ILE A 52 2.20 -14.09 6.23
CA ILE A 52 3.43 -13.88 5.47
C ILE A 52 3.10 -13.91 3.98
N VAL A 53 3.57 -12.92 3.25
CA VAL A 53 3.45 -12.86 1.79
C VAL A 53 4.80 -13.22 1.18
N THR A 54 4.79 -14.17 0.25
CA THR A 54 5.99 -14.64 -0.45
C THR A 54 5.90 -14.31 -1.92
N HIS A 55 6.96 -13.72 -2.47
CA HIS A 55 7.07 -13.36 -3.88
C HIS A 55 8.32 -14.01 -4.47
N ASP A 56 8.16 -14.68 -5.62
CA ASP A 56 9.27 -14.90 -6.53
C ASP A 56 9.58 -13.55 -7.20
N VAL A 57 10.80 -13.06 -6.98
CA VAL A 57 11.29 -11.79 -7.50
C VAL A 57 12.54 -12.01 -8.37
N THR A 58 12.75 -13.24 -8.85
CA THR A 58 13.94 -13.61 -9.62
C THR A 58 14.16 -12.70 -10.82
N SER A 59 13.09 -12.33 -11.54
CA SER A 59 13.15 -11.43 -12.71
C SER A 59 13.24 -9.94 -12.35
N ASN A 60 13.04 -9.56 -11.08
CA ASN A 60 13.10 -8.18 -10.64
C ASN A 60 14.50 -7.77 -10.15
N ILE A 61 15.34 -8.73 -9.78
CA ILE A 61 16.69 -8.48 -9.28
C ILE A 61 17.68 -8.40 -10.44
N LEU A 62 18.51 -7.35 -10.43
CA LEU A 62 19.57 -7.12 -11.40
C LEU A 62 20.91 -7.51 -10.79
N PRO A 63 21.93 -7.91 -11.59
CA PRO A 63 23.31 -7.92 -11.12
C PRO A 63 23.77 -6.51 -10.71
N GLY A 64 24.54 -6.39 -9.62
CA GLY A 64 25.04 -5.10 -9.15
C GLY A 64 24.03 -4.36 -8.28
N ALA A 65 23.85 -3.06 -8.52
CA ALA A 65 23.05 -2.19 -7.65
C ALA A 65 21.55 -2.46 -7.77
N ASN A 66 20.88 -2.60 -6.64
CA ASN A 66 19.44 -2.80 -6.51
C ASN A 66 18.89 -1.94 -5.38
N ALA A 67 17.58 -1.69 -5.41
CA ALA A 67 16.85 -1.09 -4.31
C ALA A 67 15.55 -1.84 -4.03
N ILE A 68 15.22 -1.96 -2.75
CA ILE A 68 13.93 -2.43 -2.26
C ILE A 68 13.22 -1.29 -1.52
N GLY A 69 11.93 -1.12 -1.83
CA GLY A 69 11.07 -0.12 -1.23
C GLY A 69 9.78 -0.75 -0.68
N ILE A 70 9.31 -0.26 0.47
CA ILE A 70 8.06 -0.71 1.10
C ILE A 70 7.21 0.51 1.46
N HIS A 71 5.97 0.56 0.96
CA HIS A 71 4.92 1.38 1.54
C HIS A 71 4.27 0.60 2.68
N LEU A 72 4.03 1.27 3.80
CA LEU A 72 3.23 0.76 4.91
C LEU A 72 1.98 1.63 5.05
N GLY A 73 0.83 0.98 5.14
CA GLY A 73 -0.47 1.59 5.41
C GLY A 73 -0.99 1.15 6.78
N ASN A 74 -1.94 1.92 7.30
CA ASN A 74 -2.49 1.73 8.64
C ASN A 74 -3.19 0.37 8.80
N GLY A 75 -3.99 0.01 7.79
CA GLY A 75 -4.87 -1.17 7.82
C GLY A 75 -5.68 -1.24 9.11
N ARG A 76 -5.84 -2.45 9.65
CA ARG A 76 -6.48 -2.67 10.96
C ARG A 76 -5.49 -2.75 12.12
N TYR A 77 -4.20 -2.50 11.86
CA TYR A 77 -3.16 -2.56 12.89
C TYR A 77 -3.00 -1.23 13.62
N TYR A 78 -2.97 -0.13 12.86
CA TYR A 78 -3.06 1.21 13.40
C TYR A 78 -4.48 1.73 13.22
N ALA A 79 -5.19 1.91 14.33
CA ALA A 79 -6.62 2.23 14.33
C ALA A 79 -6.93 3.51 13.54
N PRO A 80 -7.80 3.45 12.52
CA PRO A 80 -8.14 4.62 11.74
C PRO A 80 -9.10 5.59 12.45
N ARG A 81 -9.89 5.08 13.40
CA ARG A 81 -10.87 5.86 14.14
C ARG A 81 -10.84 5.51 15.62
N ASN A 82 -10.53 6.50 16.45
CA ASN A 82 -10.48 6.36 17.90
C ASN A 82 -11.77 6.82 18.61
N ARG A 83 -12.73 7.43 17.88
CA ARG A 83 -13.92 8.06 18.48
C ARG A 83 -15.24 7.94 17.69
N VAL A 84 -15.26 7.45 16.44
CA VAL A 84 -16.50 7.47 15.63
C VAL A 84 -16.64 6.20 14.77
N PRO A 85 -17.78 5.48 14.75
CA PRO A 85 -18.89 5.47 15.71
C PRO A 85 -18.60 4.51 16.89
N ALA A 86 -17.45 3.83 16.86
CA ALA A 86 -16.93 2.95 17.88
C ALA A 86 -15.40 2.98 17.79
N THR A 87 -14.73 2.71 18.90
CA THR A 87 -13.27 2.64 18.95
C THR A 87 -12.78 1.44 18.15
N THR A 88 -11.86 1.67 17.21
CA THR A 88 -11.08 0.59 16.62
C THR A 88 -9.81 0.37 17.45
N ILE A 89 -9.43 -0.89 17.65
CA ILE A 89 -8.25 -1.24 18.44
C ILE A 89 -7.00 -0.83 17.65
N SER A 90 -6.12 -0.05 18.28
CA SER A 90 -4.77 0.20 17.76
C SER A 90 -3.81 -0.75 18.45
N SER A 91 -3.09 -1.54 17.67
CA SER A 91 -2.12 -2.52 18.18
C SER A 91 -0.67 -2.02 18.07
N GLY A 92 -0.44 -0.89 17.41
CA GLY A 92 0.89 -0.29 17.23
C GLY A 92 0.98 0.49 15.92
N TRP A 93 2.17 1.01 15.64
CA TRP A 93 2.48 1.61 14.33
C TRP A 93 2.66 0.50 13.28
N PRO A 94 2.32 0.73 12.00
CA PRO A 94 2.61 -0.23 10.94
C PRO A 94 4.11 -0.58 10.91
N VAL A 95 4.44 -1.88 10.84
CA VAL A 95 5.82 -2.38 10.81
C VAL A 95 5.99 -3.46 9.75
N ALA A 96 7.23 -3.62 9.28
CA ALA A 96 7.61 -4.63 8.30
C ALA A 96 8.75 -5.52 8.83
N LYS A 97 8.64 -6.83 8.62
CA LYS A 97 9.74 -7.79 8.74
C LYS A 97 9.89 -8.53 7.43
N ALA A 98 11.04 -8.35 6.77
CA ALA A 98 11.28 -8.91 5.45
C ALA A 98 12.62 -9.64 5.37
N ARG A 99 12.65 -10.68 4.54
CA ARG A 99 13.87 -11.38 4.13
C ARG A 99 13.79 -11.70 2.65
N LEU A 100 14.65 -11.06 1.86
CA LEU A 100 14.94 -11.43 0.49
C LEU A 100 16.08 -12.44 0.50
N ILE A 101 15.87 -13.61 -0.10
CA ILE A 101 16.87 -14.67 -0.25
C ILE A 101 17.24 -14.74 -1.73
N ILE A 102 18.53 -14.73 -2.04
CA ILE A 102 19.05 -14.78 -3.41
C ILE A 102 20.00 -15.97 -3.50
N ASP A 103 19.60 -16.97 -4.28
CA ASP A 103 20.40 -18.13 -4.62
C ASP A 103 21.14 -17.86 -5.94
N TYR A 104 22.44 -18.12 -5.99
CA TYR A 104 23.27 -17.96 -7.19
C TYR A 104 23.52 -19.30 -7.89
N GLN A 105 23.94 -19.26 -9.15
CA GLN A 105 24.23 -20.46 -9.95
C GLN A 105 25.43 -21.26 -9.42
N ASP A 106 26.36 -20.61 -8.72
CA ASP A 106 27.52 -21.23 -8.08
C ASP A 106 27.19 -21.97 -6.76
N GLY A 107 25.91 -21.98 -6.35
CA GLY A 107 25.43 -22.60 -5.12
C GLY A 107 25.56 -21.72 -3.88
N THR A 108 26.14 -20.52 -3.98
CA THR A 108 26.17 -19.56 -2.87
C THR A 108 24.82 -18.87 -2.68
N GLN A 109 24.60 -18.30 -1.49
CA GLN A 109 23.39 -17.58 -1.14
C GLN A 109 23.75 -16.22 -0.51
N SER A 110 22.91 -15.23 -0.74
CA SER A 110 22.91 -13.98 0.02
C SER A 110 21.50 -13.62 0.48
N SER A 111 21.40 -12.74 1.48
CA SER A 111 20.09 -12.25 1.91
C SER A 111 20.11 -10.78 2.27
N VAL A 112 19.00 -10.10 1.99
CA VAL A 112 18.71 -8.73 2.44
C VAL A 112 17.57 -8.82 3.46
N VAL A 113 17.81 -8.31 4.66
CA VAL A 113 16.82 -8.34 5.76
C VAL A 113 16.43 -6.93 6.16
N THR A 114 15.23 -6.78 6.72
CA THR A 114 14.86 -5.59 7.50
C THR A 114 15.72 -5.51 8.75
N ASP A 115 16.48 -4.43 8.88
CA ASP A 115 17.43 -4.14 9.96
C ASP A 115 17.59 -2.61 10.13
N SER A 116 18.47 -2.19 11.04
CA SER A 116 18.72 -0.77 11.35
C SER A 116 19.38 0.01 10.22
N SER A 117 19.82 -0.65 9.13
CA SER A 117 20.42 0.04 7.98
C SER A 117 19.36 0.55 6.99
N TRP A 118 18.08 0.24 7.19
CA TRP A 118 17.00 0.77 6.37
C TRP A 118 16.77 2.24 6.67
N LEU A 119 16.27 2.96 5.67
CA LEU A 119 15.84 4.34 5.80
C LEU A 119 14.32 4.45 5.71
N ALA A 120 13.76 5.44 6.38
CA ALA A 120 12.35 5.76 6.39
C ALA A 120 12.09 7.25 6.11
N THR A 121 10.93 7.51 5.51
CA THR A 121 10.34 8.84 5.44
C THR A 121 8.82 8.78 5.64
N ASP A 122 8.30 9.76 6.35
CA ASP A 122 6.88 10.09 6.49
C ASP A 122 6.46 11.26 5.58
N GLN A 123 7.39 11.76 4.74
CA GLN A 123 7.17 12.86 3.80
C GLN A 123 6.72 12.38 2.42
N GLY A 124 6.21 11.15 2.31
CA GLY A 124 5.66 10.58 1.08
C GLY A 124 4.30 11.17 0.66
N PRO A 125 3.78 10.78 -0.51
CA PRO A 125 2.58 11.37 -1.08
C PRO A 125 1.28 10.95 -0.37
N ILE A 126 1.22 9.74 0.20
CA ILE A 126 0.08 9.30 1.01
C ILE A 126 0.15 9.99 2.37
N ARG A 127 -0.80 10.88 2.66
CA ARG A 127 -0.85 11.73 3.85
C ARG A 127 -1.79 11.21 4.93
N ALA A 128 -2.82 10.49 4.52
CA ALA A 128 -3.71 9.73 5.39
C ALA A 128 -4.24 8.53 4.60
N ASN A 129 -4.47 7.40 5.26
CA ASN A 129 -5.11 6.25 4.64
C ASN A 129 -5.89 5.49 5.69
N ASN A 130 -7.10 5.05 5.35
CA ASN A 130 -7.79 3.97 6.04
C ASN A 130 -8.97 3.45 5.22
N ASP A 131 -9.40 2.23 5.54
CA ASP A 131 -10.46 1.48 4.86
C ASP A 131 -11.88 2.04 5.05
N TYR A 132 -11.98 3.15 5.77
CA TYR A 132 -13.21 3.67 6.35
C TYR A 132 -13.47 5.09 5.83
N ASP A 133 -12.48 5.98 5.93
CA ASP A 133 -12.56 7.37 5.51
C ASP A 133 -11.93 7.64 4.15
N GLY A 134 -11.09 6.74 3.64
CA GLY A 134 -10.40 6.88 2.35
C GLY A 134 -8.91 7.22 2.49
N GLU A 135 -8.34 7.75 1.42
CA GLU A 135 -6.93 8.12 1.29
C GLU A 135 -6.76 9.60 0.89
N ILE A 136 -5.85 10.31 1.57
CA ILE A 136 -5.41 11.65 1.14
C ILE A 136 -4.07 11.50 0.45
N TYR A 137 -4.01 11.84 -0.84
CA TYR A 137 -2.80 11.78 -1.66
C TYR A 137 -2.37 13.18 -2.12
N ASP A 138 -1.12 13.56 -1.85
CA ASP A 138 -0.51 14.81 -2.35
C ASP A 138 0.61 14.48 -3.34
N ALA A 139 0.30 14.55 -4.64
CA ALA A 139 1.24 14.24 -5.72
C ALA A 139 2.49 15.14 -5.73
N ARG A 140 2.44 16.33 -5.11
CA ARG A 140 3.61 17.23 -4.99
C ARG A 140 4.70 16.66 -4.07
N ARG A 141 4.37 15.63 -3.30
CA ARG A 141 5.26 14.92 -2.37
C ARG A 141 5.73 13.58 -2.92
N GLU A 142 5.44 13.28 -4.18
CA GLU A 142 6.04 12.14 -4.86
C GLU A 142 7.55 12.31 -4.91
N GLN A 143 8.26 11.22 -4.62
CA GLN A 143 9.72 11.18 -4.64
C GLN A 143 10.12 10.25 -5.79
N ALA A 144 10.28 10.83 -6.97
CA ALA A 144 10.57 10.06 -8.18
C ALA A 144 11.82 9.19 -7.99
N GLY A 145 11.72 7.91 -8.35
CA GLY A 145 12.83 6.95 -8.24
C GLY A 145 13.16 6.48 -6.82
N TRP A 146 12.36 6.81 -5.79
CA TRP A 146 12.68 6.46 -4.39
C TRP A 146 12.98 4.96 -4.13
N ALA A 147 12.37 4.08 -4.93
CA ALA A 147 12.55 2.63 -4.88
C ALA A 147 13.52 2.08 -5.95
N SER A 148 14.28 2.96 -6.60
CA SER A 148 15.34 2.62 -7.56
C SER A 148 16.72 2.77 -6.90
N PRO A 149 17.73 2.01 -7.37
CA PRO A 149 19.09 2.14 -6.85
C PRO A 149 19.66 3.54 -7.12
N GLY A 150 20.45 4.06 -6.19
CA GLY A 150 21.13 5.35 -6.33
C GLY A 150 20.24 6.58 -6.09
N PHE A 151 19.03 6.39 -5.57
CA PHE A 151 18.17 7.50 -5.14
C PHE A 151 18.83 8.31 -4.01
N ASP A 152 18.76 9.64 -4.11
CA ASP A 152 19.27 10.54 -3.06
C ASP A 152 18.34 10.55 -1.84
N SER A 153 18.65 9.69 -0.87
CA SER A 153 17.89 9.58 0.38
C SER A 153 18.50 10.35 1.55
N GLN A 154 19.28 11.41 1.32
CA GLN A 154 19.90 12.21 2.39
C GLN A 154 18.89 12.80 3.39
N SER A 155 17.67 13.10 2.94
CA SER A 155 16.60 13.62 3.80
C SER A 155 15.83 12.53 4.56
N TRP A 156 16.06 11.25 4.25
CA TRP A 156 15.42 10.13 4.93
C TRP A 156 16.18 9.80 6.22
N LYS A 157 15.45 9.34 7.23
CA LYS A 157 16.02 9.02 8.53
C LYS A 157 16.24 7.51 8.66
N PRO A 158 17.19 7.03 9.46
CA PRO A 158 17.26 5.63 9.85
C PRO A 158 15.91 5.14 10.40
N VAL A 159 15.57 3.89 10.12
CA VAL A 159 14.38 3.26 10.71
C VAL A 159 14.50 3.12 12.22
N GLU A 160 13.37 3.19 12.91
CA GLU A 160 13.26 2.74 14.29
C GLU A 160 12.93 1.24 14.32
N ILE A 161 13.62 0.49 15.18
CA ILE A 161 13.33 -0.93 15.39
C ILE A 161 12.28 -1.05 16.50
N LEU A 162 11.05 -1.39 16.11
CA LEU A 162 9.92 -1.54 17.01
C LEU A 162 9.65 -3.00 17.35
N PRO A 163 9.09 -3.31 18.54
CA PRO A 163 8.53 -4.62 18.80
C PRO A 163 7.41 -4.91 17.79
N GLY A 164 7.48 -6.07 17.16
CA GLY A 164 6.41 -6.56 16.28
C GLY A 164 5.29 -7.25 17.06
N PRO A 165 4.15 -7.52 16.40
CA PRO A 165 3.10 -8.34 16.98
C PRO A 165 3.55 -9.79 17.23
N THR A 166 2.85 -10.48 18.13
CA THR A 166 3.27 -11.78 18.69
C THR A 166 2.68 -13.01 17.99
N GLY A 167 1.81 -12.81 17.00
CA GLY A 167 1.14 -13.91 16.30
C GLY A 167 2.11 -14.85 15.58
N LYS A 168 1.62 -16.03 15.24
CA LYS A 168 2.39 -17.04 14.51
C LYS A 168 2.12 -16.98 13.01
N ILE A 169 3.08 -17.38 12.21
CA ILE A 169 2.88 -17.53 10.75
C ILE A 169 1.91 -18.70 10.53
N PRO A 170 0.77 -18.49 9.84
CA PRO A 170 -0.17 -19.56 9.56
C PRO A 170 0.42 -20.60 8.59
N THR A 171 -0.01 -21.85 8.71
CA THR A 171 0.45 -22.97 7.85
C THR A 171 -0.25 -23.02 6.49
N VAL A 172 -1.42 -22.37 6.37
CA VAL A 172 -2.23 -22.36 5.15
C VAL A 172 -2.35 -20.93 4.63
N PRO A 173 -1.91 -20.66 3.38
CA PRO A 173 -2.10 -19.36 2.77
C PRO A 173 -3.56 -19.14 2.38
N ILE A 174 -4.00 -17.89 2.40
CA ILE A 174 -5.30 -17.48 1.82
C ILE A 174 -5.07 -16.83 0.46
N PRO A 175 -6.01 -16.94 -0.49
CA PRO A 175 -5.94 -16.21 -1.75
C PRO A 175 -5.81 -14.70 -1.50
N PRO A 176 -4.89 -14.00 -2.18
CA PRO A 176 -4.71 -12.57 -1.98
C PRO A 176 -5.82 -11.76 -2.66
N ILE A 177 -6.07 -10.57 -2.14
CA ILE A 177 -6.96 -9.60 -2.79
C ILE A 177 -6.25 -9.04 -4.03
N ARG A 178 -6.97 -8.97 -5.16
CA ARG A 178 -6.51 -8.41 -6.43
C ARG A 178 -7.65 -7.62 -7.08
N VAL A 179 -7.30 -6.72 -7.99
CA VAL A 179 -8.28 -6.11 -8.89
C VAL A 179 -8.75 -7.18 -9.87
N THR A 180 -10.04 -7.54 -9.82
CA THR A 180 -10.64 -8.59 -10.65
C THR A 180 -11.30 -8.05 -11.92
N ALA A 181 -11.73 -6.78 -11.90
CA ALA A 181 -12.34 -6.10 -13.04
C ALA A 181 -12.05 -4.60 -12.97
N THR A 182 -12.13 -3.92 -14.12
CA THR A 182 -12.13 -2.45 -14.21
C THR A 182 -13.40 -2.04 -14.96
N LEU A 183 -14.25 -1.26 -14.30
CA LEU A 183 -15.49 -0.75 -14.87
C LEU A 183 -15.28 0.68 -15.38
N SER A 184 -15.89 1.00 -16.52
CA SER A 184 -16.02 2.38 -16.98
C SER A 184 -17.38 2.93 -16.52
N ALA A 185 -17.45 4.22 -16.22
CA ALA A 185 -18.73 4.85 -15.91
C ALA A 185 -19.67 4.76 -17.12
N VAL A 186 -20.91 4.36 -16.89
CA VAL A 186 -21.97 4.27 -17.90
C VAL A 186 -22.72 5.60 -18.05
N SER A 187 -22.61 6.49 -17.06
CA SER A 187 -23.21 7.83 -17.10
C SER A 187 -22.37 8.84 -16.33
N LEU A 188 -22.28 10.06 -16.87
CA LEU A 188 -21.67 11.23 -16.25
C LEU A 188 -22.71 12.36 -16.24
N LYS A 189 -23.00 12.92 -15.07
CA LYS A 189 -23.94 14.04 -14.93
C LYS A 189 -23.34 15.13 -14.05
N GLU A 190 -23.28 16.35 -14.58
CA GLU A 190 -23.01 17.54 -13.76
C GLU A 190 -24.31 17.94 -13.04
N ILE A 191 -24.33 17.84 -11.71
CA ILE A 191 -25.52 18.14 -10.90
C ILE A 191 -25.56 19.60 -10.44
N ARG A 192 -24.41 20.27 -10.47
CA ARG A 192 -24.21 21.72 -10.29
C ARG A 192 -22.78 22.06 -10.74
N PRO A 193 -22.47 23.35 -11.03
CA PRO A 193 -21.16 23.73 -11.56
C PRO A 193 -19.98 23.13 -10.78
N GLY A 194 -19.15 22.34 -11.46
CA GLY A 194 -17.97 21.69 -10.91
C GLY A 194 -18.23 20.43 -10.07
N VAL A 195 -19.48 19.96 -9.97
CA VAL A 195 -19.85 18.74 -9.23
C VAL A 195 -20.47 17.71 -10.15
N TRP A 196 -19.74 16.62 -10.34
CA TRP A 196 -20.07 15.55 -11.26
C TRP A 196 -20.41 14.27 -10.51
N ILE A 197 -21.44 13.58 -10.98
CA ILE A 197 -21.82 12.23 -10.58
C ILE A 197 -21.43 11.26 -11.70
N TYR A 198 -20.69 10.23 -11.32
CA TYR A 198 -20.29 9.12 -12.19
C TYR A 198 -21.06 7.89 -11.73
N ASP A 199 -21.87 7.32 -12.61
CA ASP A 199 -22.58 6.06 -12.38
C ASP A 199 -21.84 4.94 -13.11
N PHE A 200 -21.50 3.87 -12.40
CA PHE A 200 -20.83 2.69 -12.96
C PHE A 200 -21.80 1.57 -13.36
N GLY A 201 -23.10 1.76 -13.13
CA GLY A 201 -24.15 0.79 -13.47
C GLY A 201 -24.17 -0.45 -12.57
N GLN A 202 -23.27 -0.53 -11.60
CA GLN A 202 -23.16 -1.64 -10.65
C GLN A 202 -22.63 -1.13 -9.31
N ASN A 203 -23.25 -1.59 -8.22
CA ASN A 203 -22.67 -1.42 -6.88
C ASN A 203 -21.52 -2.43 -6.71
N ILE A 204 -20.32 -1.94 -6.40
CA ILE A 204 -19.09 -2.74 -6.29
C ILE A 204 -18.30 -2.39 -5.02
N ALA A 205 -17.41 -3.29 -4.60
CA ALA A 205 -16.36 -3.00 -3.63
C ALA A 205 -15.03 -2.77 -4.34
N GLY A 206 -14.39 -1.62 -4.12
CA GLY A 206 -13.15 -1.23 -4.78
C GLY A 206 -12.88 0.26 -4.61
N TRP A 207 -12.17 0.84 -5.58
CA TRP A 207 -11.84 2.27 -5.61
C TRP A 207 -11.82 2.78 -7.05
N CYS A 208 -11.88 4.10 -7.21
CA CYS A 208 -11.79 4.74 -8.51
C CYS A 208 -10.32 4.90 -8.97
N ARG A 209 -10.10 4.84 -10.29
CA ARG A 209 -8.85 5.30 -10.90
C ARG A 209 -9.09 6.66 -11.55
N LEU A 210 -8.44 7.70 -11.03
CA LEU A 210 -8.54 9.06 -11.54
C LEU A 210 -7.44 9.36 -12.55
N LYS A 211 -7.81 9.96 -13.68
CA LYS A 211 -6.89 10.66 -14.59
C LYS A 211 -7.31 12.12 -14.63
N VAL A 212 -6.44 13.03 -14.22
CA VAL A 212 -6.72 14.46 -14.14
C VAL A 212 -5.52 15.25 -14.65
N ASN A 213 -5.79 16.42 -15.24
CA ASN A 213 -4.79 17.41 -15.60
C ASN A 213 -5.25 18.78 -15.07
N GLY A 214 -4.34 19.52 -14.44
CA GLY A 214 -4.64 20.82 -13.85
C GLY A 214 -3.42 21.42 -13.13
N PRO A 215 -3.53 22.66 -12.64
CA PRO A 215 -2.43 23.33 -11.94
C PRO A 215 -2.00 22.57 -10.68
N ALA A 216 -0.70 22.60 -10.36
CA ALA A 216 -0.17 22.02 -9.14
C ALA A 216 -0.85 22.61 -7.89
N GLY A 217 -1.23 21.74 -6.94
CA GLY A 217 -1.97 22.14 -5.74
C GLY A 217 -3.48 22.17 -5.90
N THR A 218 -4.02 21.90 -7.11
CA THR A 218 -5.45 21.66 -7.29
C THR A 218 -5.87 20.39 -6.55
N THR A 219 -6.88 20.49 -5.68
CA THR A 219 -7.46 19.35 -4.98
C THR A 219 -8.67 18.82 -5.75
N VAL A 220 -8.63 17.54 -6.13
CA VAL A 220 -9.81 16.77 -6.56
C VAL A 220 -10.30 15.95 -5.38
N ARG A 221 -11.62 15.82 -5.25
CA ARG A 221 -12.26 15.03 -4.19
C ARG A 221 -13.19 14.00 -4.80
N LEU A 222 -12.97 12.75 -4.46
CA LEU A 222 -13.81 11.62 -4.84
C LEU A 222 -14.66 11.21 -3.63
N ARG A 223 -15.97 11.10 -3.81
CA ARG A 223 -16.89 10.60 -2.80
C ARG A 223 -17.64 9.42 -3.38
N HIS A 224 -17.77 8.36 -2.59
CA HIS A 224 -18.42 7.13 -3.00
C HIS A 224 -19.77 7.01 -2.28
N ALA A 225 -20.79 6.51 -2.97
CA ALA A 225 -22.07 6.16 -2.37
C ALA A 225 -22.74 5.03 -3.17
N GLU A 226 -23.56 4.23 -2.50
CA GLU A 226 -24.25 3.10 -3.15
C GLU A 226 -25.53 3.52 -3.89
N THR A 227 -26.11 4.67 -3.51
CA THR A 227 -27.38 5.16 -4.07
C THR A 227 -27.38 6.69 -4.19
N LEU A 228 -28.34 7.21 -4.94
CA LEU A 228 -28.59 8.65 -5.10
C LEU A 228 -29.83 9.09 -4.32
N ASN A 229 -29.88 10.37 -3.95
CA ASN A 229 -31.08 11.04 -3.50
C ASN A 229 -32.01 11.34 -4.69
N PRO A 230 -33.29 11.68 -4.46
CA PRO A 230 -34.22 12.02 -5.54
C PRO A 230 -33.77 13.21 -6.43
N ASP A 231 -32.96 14.12 -5.88
CA ASP A 231 -32.37 15.25 -6.62
C ASP A 231 -31.14 14.87 -7.47
N GLY A 232 -30.71 13.60 -7.43
CA GLY A 232 -29.54 13.09 -8.13
C GLY A 232 -28.21 13.27 -7.42
N SER A 233 -28.18 13.84 -6.21
CA SER A 233 -26.98 13.92 -5.38
C SER A 233 -26.64 12.57 -4.72
N LEU A 234 -25.39 12.39 -4.27
CA LEU A 234 -24.98 11.17 -3.56
C LEU A 234 -25.74 11.02 -2.23
N LYS A 235 -26.24 9.81 -1.95
CA LYS A 235 -26.85 9.46 -0.66
C LYS A 235 -25.80 8.79 0.24
N ASP A 236 -25.20 9.58 1.14
CA ASP A 236 -24.12 9.15 2.04
C ASP A 236 -24.60 8.72 3.44
N ILE A 237 -25.87 8.95 3.79
CA ILE A 237 -26.41 8.60 5.12
C ILE A 237 -26.24 7.11 5.48
N VAL A 238 -26.23 6.22 4.47
CA VAL A 238 -26.04 4.77 4.65
C VAL A 238 -24.61 4.42 5.10
N LEU A 239 -23.64 5.31 4.85
CA LEU A 239 -22.25 5.16 5.28
C LEU A 239 -22.07 5.51 6.77
N ARG A 240 -23.08 6.09 7.41
CA ARG A 240 -23.06 6.54 8.82
C ARG A 240 -21.91 7.52 9.02
N SER A 241 -20.91 7.14 9.82
CA SER A 241 -19.73 7.98 10.08
C SER A 241 -18.59 7.75 9.10
N ALA A 242 -18.76 6.88 8.10
CA ALA A 242 -17.73 6.66 7.11
C ALA A 242 -17.69 7.73 6.03
N GLN A 243 -16.53 8.39 5.88
CA GLN A 243 -16.38 9.43 4.86
C GLN A 243 -16.34 8.84 3.45
N ALA A 244 -15.73 7.65 3.27
CA ALA A 244 -15.52 7.00 1.96
C ALA A 244 -15.05 8.01 0.88
N ARG A 245 -14.04 8.81 1.24
CA ARG A 245 -13.63 9.99 0.50
C ARG A 245 -12.13 10.02 0.30
N ASP A 246 -11.74 10.13 -0.97
CA ASP A 246 -10.35 10.35 -1.38
C ASP A 246 -10.14 11.79 -1.85
#